data_AF-A0A4Y2VTZ0-F1
#
_entry.id   AF-A0A4Y2VTZ0-F1
#
_cell.length_a   1.000
_cell.length_b   1.000
_cell.length_c   1.000
_cell.angle_alpha   90.00
_cell.angle_beta   90.00
_cell.angle_gamma   90.00
#
_symmetry.space_group_name_H-M   'P 1'
#
loop_
_entity.id
_entity.type
_entity.pdbx_description
1 polymer ?
#
loop_
_entity_poly.entity_id
_entity_poly.type
_entity_poly.pdbx_seq_one_letter_code
_entity_poly.pdbx_strand_id
1 'polypeptide(L)'
;MSTPRIMELIIGAVFNKCMRFSSAPDVLLFKRFQAYWEFIHKNKYKTGINNKDILAQVADIKDDRIKFAEKLLHDSHSRDDYREFLELILIFLGKTPSRGIRFMAPGAMHHARWMSKILYCLKIWMFSCQFTITPTEEKGLQKICIFAIHVYLKAWMTASLPQNAPYNDFNLMKSLLQYKNIDEEISKVASDKLANHLWYLSEDLVALAPFDNQVPHCIKRQMIKAMKEVNGKNNLAKRPDIKLKNFMDMKFEDFVTKRSALLFKRMRLPDTFLHVDPQIWEHQEDYYKALKMIEGIQVVNNHAERGITLIKKFNRKITHFEDQLQFLLQVIEEHRRVYPDCKKQSLAGAGTST
;
A
#
# COMPACT_ATOMS: atom_id res chain seq x y z
N MET A 1 -6.08 2.86 -10.09
CA MET A 1 -6.48 3.14 -8.71
C MET A 1 -5.44 2.57 -7.78
N SER A 2 -5.01 3.36 -6.81
CA SER A 2 -3.98 3.04 -5.84
C SER A 2 -4.37 1.84 -5.02
N THR A 3 -3.83 0.72 -5.46
CA THR A 3 -3.96 -0.55 -4.80
C THR A 3 -2.84 -0.69 -3.78
N PRO A 4 -3.01 -1.51 -2.73
CA PRO A 4 -1.92 -1.97 -1.87
C PRO A 4 -0.63 -2.30 -2.63
N ARG A 5 -0.74 -2.79 -3.88
CA ARG A 5 0.37 -3.04 -4.80
C ARG A 5 1.30 -1.85 -5.07
N ILE A 6 0.82 -0.61 -5.15
CA ILE A 6 1.70 0.56 -5.33
C ILE A 6 2.59 0.71 -4.09
N MET A 7 2.00 0.60 -2.91
CA MET A 7 2.76 0.64 -1.66
C MET A 7 3.74 -0.53 -1.55
N GLU A 8 3.36 -1.72 -2.03
CA GLU A 8 4.27 -2.88 -2.14
C GLU A 8 5.49 -2.57 -3.04
N LEU A 9 5.29 -1.87 -4.15
CA LEU A 9 6.36 -1.47 -5.07
C LEU A 9 7.28 -0.40 -4.48
N ILE A 10 6.71 0.58 -3.79
CA ILE A 10 7.46 1.64 -3.09
C ILE A 10 8.35 1.01 -2.03
N ILE A 11 7.78 0.21 -1.13
CA ILE A 11 8.56 -0.38 -0.05
C ILE A 11 9.62 -1.35 -0.57
N GLY A 12 9.35 -2.02 -1.70
CA GLY A 12 10.35 -2.85 -2.34
C GLY A 12 11.54 -2.08 -2.89
N ALA A 13 11.29 -0.90 -3.47
CA ALA A 13 12.35 -0.02 -3.93
C ALA A 13 13.19 0.51 -2.76
N VAL A 14 12.53 0.96 -1.68
CA VAL A 14 13.19 1.40 -0.44
C VAL A 14 14.02 0.28 0.18
N PHE A 15 13.44 -0.91 0.32
CA PHE A 15 14.14 -2.07 0.87
C PHE A 15 15.42 -2.40 0.09
N ASN A 16 15.33 -2.45 -1.24
CA ASN A 16 16.49 -2.73 -2.09
C ASN A 16 17.58 -1.67 -1.95
N LYS A 17 17.19 -0.39 -1.85
CA LYS A 17 18.13 0.72 -1.64
C LYS A 17 18.83 0.63 -0.29
N CYS A 18 18.09 0.31 0.78
CA CYS A 18 18.64 0.21 2.14
C CYS A 18 19.54 -1.01 2.33
N MET A 19 19.18 -2.14 1.74
CA MET A 19 19.84 -3.42 2.00
C MET A 19 20.90 -3.83 0.96
N ARG A 20 21.07 -3.04 -0.11
CA ARG A 20 22.08 -3.26 -1.16
C ARG A 20 22.08 -4.67 -1.79
N PHE A 21 20.91 -5.33 -1.88
CA PHE A 21 20.83 -6.68 -2.41
C PHE A 21 21.03 -6.73 -3.93
N SER A 22 21.99 -7.58 -4.34
CA SER A 22 22.06 -8.20 -5.66
C SER A 22 20.91 -9.21 -5.77
N SER A 23 19.98 -8.97 -6.70
CA SER A 23 19.16 -9.88 -7.52
C SER A 23 18.61 -11.23 -7.00
N ALA A 24 18.83 -11.65 -5.75
CA ALA A 24 18.47 -12.98 -5.27
C ALA A 24 16.97 -13.06 -4.89
N PRO A 25 16.28 -14.16 -5.22
CA PRO A 25 14.85 -14.33 -4.99
C PRO A 25 14.47 -14.50 -3.51
N ASP A 26 15.42 -14.73 -2.61
CA ASP A 26 15.15 -14.74 -1.18
C ASP A 26 16.15 -13.86 -0.44
N VAL A 27 15.63 -12.94 0.37
CA VAL A 27 16.45 -12.13 1.28
C VAL A 27 17.04 -13.10 2.31
N LEU A 28 18.33 -13.45 2.16
CA LEU A 28 19.04 -14.38 3.05
C LEU A 28 18.87 -14.01 4.54
N LEU A 29 18.85 -12.71 4.85
CA LEU A 29 18.58 -12.18 6.19
C LEU A 29 17.25 -12.69 6.77
N PHE A 30 16.17 -12.69 5.97
CA PHE A 30 14.85 -13.10 6.42
C PHE A 30 14.76 -14.62 6.61
N LYS A 31 15.40 -15.40 5.74
CA LYS A 31 15.51 -16.87 5.91
C LYS A 31 16.25 -17.23 7.19
N ARG A 32 17.40 -16.59 7.43
CA ARG A 32 18.18 -16.77 8.67
C ARG A 32 17.33 -16.43 9.89
N PHE A 33 16.59 -15.32 9.85
CA PHE A 33 15.72 -14.92 10.95
C PHE A 33 14.57 -15.91 11.19
N GLN A 34 13.96 -16.42 10.12
CA GLN A 34 12.88 -17.42 10.21
C GLN A 34 13.37 -18.72 10.85
N ALA A 35 14.54 -19.21 10.42
CA ALA A 35 15.17 -20.40 11.02
C ALA A 35 15.57 -20.18 12.48
N TYR A 36 15.97 -18.95 12.83
CA TYR A 36 16.37 -18.60 14.20
C TYR A 36 15.18 -18.29 15.13
N TRP A 37 13.96 -18.25 14.62
CA TRP A 37 12.79 -17.74 15.35
C TRP A 37 12.50 -18.47 16.65
N GLU A 38 12.70 -19.79 16.68
CA GLU A 38 12.43 -20.63 17.86
C GLU A 38 13.33 -20.25 19.05
N PHE A 39 14.57 -19.81 18.78
CA PHE A 39 15.57 -19.44 19.78
C PHE A 39 15.40 -18.02 20.35
N ILE A 40 14.55 -17.19 19.74
CA ILE A 40 14.35 -15.81 20.20
C ILE A 40 13.48 -15.79 21.47
N HIS A 41 13.92 -15.08 22.51
CA HIS A 41 13.09 -14.77 23.66
C HIS A 41 12.19 -13.57 23.37
N LYS A 42 10.89 -13.79 23.24
CA LYS A 42 9.91 -12.79 22.76
C LYS A 42 9.68 -11.64 23.76
N ASN A 43 10.05 -11.82 25.03
CA ASN A 43 10.01 -10.79 26.07
C ASN A 43 11.25 -9.87 26.09
N LYS A 44 12.34 -10.23 25.39
CA LYS A 44 13.59 -9.45 25.35
C LYS A 44 13.75 -8.72 24.02
N TYR A 45 13.04 -7.62 23.84
CA TYR A 45 13.07 -6.85 22.59
C TYR A 45 13.51 -5.39 22.82
N LYS A 46 14.05 -4.77 21.77
CA LYS A 46 14.33 -3.33 21.73
C LYS A 46 13.09 -2.56 21.29
N THR A 47 12.89 -1.37 21.85
CA THR A 47 11.98 -0.36 21.32
C THR A 47 12.77 0.67 20.52
N GLY A 48 12.17 1.21 19.45
CA GLY A 48 12.78 2.24 18.62
C GLY A 48 13.13 3.49 19.42
N ILE A 49 12.23 3.90 20.32
CA ILE A 49 12.40 5.11 21.14
C ILE A 49 13.55 5.06 22.13
N ASN A 50 14.06 3.87 22.47
CA ASN A 50 15.22 3.75 23.36
C ASN A 50 16.54 4.06 22.62
N ASN A 51 16.52 4.06 21.28
CA ASN A 51 17.64 4.51 20.47
C ASN A 51 17.54 6.02 20.26
N LYS A 52 18.57 6.77 20.69
CA LYS A 52 18.60 8.25 20.64
C LYS A 52 18.42 8.79 19.21
N ASP A 53 19.04 8.14 18.22
CA ASP A 53 18.99 8.59 16.82
C ASP A 53 17.61 8.40 16.20
N ILE A 54 16.93 7.31 16.57
CA ILE A 54 15.56 7.04 16.13
C ILE A 54 14.60 8.00 16.81
N LEU A 55 14.73 8.17 18.13
CA LEU A 55 13.89 9.08 18.90
C LEU A 55 13.95 10.50 18.34
N ALA A 56 15.15 11.02 18.05
CA ALA A 56 15.33 12.33 17.45
C ALA A 56 14.59 12.49 16.11
N GLN A 57 14.49 11.43 15.32
CA GLN A 57 13.83 11.45 14.00
C GLN A 57 12.32 11.23 14.06
N VAL A 58 11.76 10.71 15.15
CA VAL A 58 10.32 10.39 15.23
C VAL A 58 9.58 11.14 16.34
N ALA A 59 10.28 11.94 17.14
CA ALA A 59 9.71 12.62 18.31
C ALA A 59 8.52 13.52 17.96
N ASP A 60 8.61 14.26 16.86
CA ASP A 60 7.61 15.20 16.37
C ASP A 60 6.32 14.51 15.88
N ILE A 61 6.44 13.32 15.30
CA ILE A 61 5.29 12.56 14.76
C ILE A 61 4.79 11.45 15.67
N LYS A 62 5.52 11.11 16.75
CA LYS A 62 5.26 9.93 17.59
C LYS A 62 3.81 9.85 18.06
N ASP A 63 3.31 10.91 18.70
CA ASP A 63 1.99 10.89 19.32
C ASP A 63 0.86 10.83 18.28
N ASP A 64 1.03 11.50 17.14
CA ASP A 64 0.10 11.40 16.01
C ASP A 64 0.04 9.97 15.46
N ARG A 65 1.20 9.32 15.29
CA ARG A 65 1.26 7.93 14.78
C ARG A 65 0.69 6.92 15.77
N ILE A 66 0.89 7.11 17.07
CA ILE A 66 0.26 6.29 18.11
C ILE A 66 -1.26 6.44 18.05
N LYS A 67 -1.78 7.69 18.09
CA LYS A 67 -3.22 7.95 18.02
C LYS A 67 -3.85 7.36 16.76
N PHE A 68 -3.17 7.50 15.63
CA PHE A 68 -3.61 6.92 14.36
C PHE A 68 -3.70 5.39 14.42
N ALA A 69 -2.68 4.72 14.95
CA ALA A 69 -2.65 3.26 15.06
C ALA A 69 -3.69 2.72 16.06
N GLU A 70 -3.85 3.37 17.22
CA GLU A 70 -4.85 2.99 18.23
C GLU A 70 -6.28 3.13 17.70
N LYS A 71 -6.58 4.23 17.00
CA LYS A 71 -7.89 4.43 16.34
C LYS A 71 -8.20 3.30 15.36
N LEU A 72 -7.24 2.95 14.51
CA LEU A 72 -7.43 1.87 13.52
C LEU A 72 -7.60 0.49 14.17
N LEU A 73 -6.91 0.21 15.28
CA LEU A 73 -7.07 -1.04 16.02
C LEU A 73 -8.45 -1.17 16.67
N HIS A 74 -9.06 -0.04 17.06
CA HIS A 74 -10.41 0.00 17.59
C HIS A 74 -11.47 -0.16 16.49
N ASP A 75 -11.31 0.56 15.39
CA ASP A 75 -12.37 0.72 14.37
C ASP A 75 -12.42 -0.43 13.34
N SER A 76 -11.38 -1.27 13.23
CA SER A 76 -11.26 -2.23 12.13
C SER A 76 -11.36 -3.71 12.54
N HIS A 77 -12.18 -4.48 11.80
CA HIS A 77 -11.96 -5.92 11.60
C HIS A 77 -10.81 -6.13 10.62
N SER A 78 -9.63 -5.66 11.01
CA SER A 78 -8.42 -5.74 10.17
C SER A 78 -7.94 -7.17 10.04
N ARG A 79 -7.52 -7.52 8.82
CA ARG A 79 -6.74 -8.72 8.54
C ARG A 79 -5.56 -8.82 9.52
N ASP A 80 -5.23 -10.02 9.96
CA ASP A 80 -4.24 -10.24 11.03
C ASP A 80 -2.87 -9.60 10.75
N ASP A 81 -2.41 -9.55 9.50
CA ASP A 81 -1.15 -8.93 9.11
C ASP A 81 -1.16 -7.39 9.26
N TYR A 82 -2.31 -6.74 9.05
CA TYR A 82 -2.47 -5.30 9.24
C TYR A 82 -2.53 -4.97 10.72
N ARG A 83 -3.25 -5.79 11.51
CA ARG A 83 -3.27 -5.67 12.97
C ARG A 83 -1.87 -5.83 13.54
N GLU A 84 -1.13 -6.86 13.13
CA GLU A 84 0.23 -7.09 13.59
C GLU A 84 1.13 -5.89 13.27
N PHE A 85 0.99 -5.29 12.09
CA PHE A 85 1.77 -4.12 11.74
C PHE A 85 1.49 -2.93 12.65
N LEU A 86 0.22 -2.64 12.94
CA LEU A 86 -0.16 -1.59 13.88
C LEU A 86 0.42 -1.86 15.28
N GLU A 87 0.31 -3.09 15.76
CA GLU A 87 0.85 -3.51 17.06
C GLU A 87 2.38 -3.38 17.11
N LEU A 88 3.10 -3.78 16.06
CA LEU A 88 4.55 -3.62 15.98
C LEU A 88 4.97 -2.15 15.95
N ILE A 89 4.24 -1.28 15.24
CA ILE A 89 4.52 0.16 15.24
C ILE A 89 4.33 0.74 16.65
N LEU A 90 3.26 0.37 17.35
CA LEU A 90 3.04 0.80 18.73
C LEU A 90 4.18 0.35 19.66
N ILE A 91 4.58 -0.92 19.58
CA ILE A 91 5.71 -1.47 20.35
C ILE A 91 7.00 -0.72 20.01
N PHE A 92 7.25 -0.45 18.73
CA PHE A 92 8.43 0.28 18.28
C PHE A 92 8.47 1.70 18.87
N LEU A 93 7.32 2.37 18.93
CA LEU A 93 7.16 3.69 19.52
C LEU A 93 7.08 3.67 21.07
N GLY A 94 7.23 2.50 21.69
CA GLY A 94 7.28 2.32 23.13
C GLY A 94 5.91 2.26 23.82
N LYS A 95 4.84 2.03 23.07
CA LYS A 95 3.49 1.83 23.59
C LYS A 95 3.17 0.33 23.67
N THR A 96 2.41 -0.06 24.69
CA THR A 96 1.89 -1.42 24.82
C THR A 96 0.53 -1.51 24.11
N PRO A 97 0.36 -2.40 23.12
CA PRO A 97 -0.94 -2.62 22.47
C PRO A 97 -1.99 -3.16 23.46
N SER A 98 -3.27 -2.97 23.13
CA SER A 98 -4.40 -3.37 24.00
C SER A 98 -4.43 -4.87 24.36
N ARG A 99 -3.92 -5.74 23.49
CA ARG A 99 -3.83 -7.20 23.72
C ARG A 99 -2.54 -7.64 24.45
N GLY A 100 -1.74 -6.67 24.88
CA GLY A 100 -0.38 -6.86 25.35
C GLY A 100 0.63 -7.02 24.22
N ILE A 101 1.91 -7.16 24.59
CA ILE A 101 3.00 -7.36 23.63
C ILE A 101 3.01 -8.82 23.17
N ARG A 102 2.73 -9.03 21.88
CA ARG A 102 2.78 -10.34 21.22
C ARG A 102 3.49 -10.20 19.88
N PHE A 103 4.29 -11.20 19.54
CA PHE A 103 4.97 -11.26 18.25
C PHE A 103 4.55 -12.53 17.53
N MET A 104 3.93 -12.42 16.35
CA MET A 104 3.55 -13.58 15.57
C MET A 104 4.79 -14.21 14.93
N ALA A 105 4.73 -15.53 14.71
CA ALA A 105 5.79 -16.21 13.99
C ALA A 105 5.97 -15.61 12.58
N PRO A 106 7.20 -15.48 12.08
CA PRO A 106 7.46 -15.02 10.72
C PRO A 106 6.77 -15.94 9.71
N GLY A 107 5.79 -15.39 8.98
CA GLY A 107 5.00 -16.15 8.01
C GLY A 107 5.75 -16.46 6.71
N ALA A 108 5.16 -17.29 5.86
CA ALA A 108 5.77 -17.70 4.60
C ALA A 108 6.17 -16.51 3.70
N MET A 109 7.44 -16.50 3.28
CA MET A 109 7.96 -15.53 2.32
C MET A 109 7.52 -15.87 0.90
N HIS A 110 6.62 -15.05 0.36
CA HIS A 110 6.39 -14.99 -1.08
C HIS A 110 6.60 -13.56 -1.56
N HIS A 111 7.33 -13.39 -2.66
CA HIS A 111 7.56 -12.10 -3.33
C HIS A 111 6.29 -11.33 -3.74
N ALA A 112 5.09 -11.87 -3.53
CA ALA A 112 3.80 -11.22 -3.79
C ALA A 112 3.11 -10.74 -2.50
N ARG A 113 3.76 -10.85 -1.33
CA ARG A 113 3.25 -10.47 -0.01
C ARG A 113 4.18 -9.47 0.67
N TRP A 114 4.34 -8.28 0.11
CA TRP A 114 5.35 -7.31 0.56
C TRP A 114 5.12 -6.72 1.95
N MET A 115 3.89 -6.80 2.49
CA MET A 115 3.61 -6.53 3.91
C MET A 115 4.56 -7.30 4.84
N SER A 116 4.86 -8.56 4.49
CA SER A 116 5.82 -9.39 5.24
C SER A 116 7.19 -8.73 5.34
N LYS A 117 7.67 -8.00 4.33
CA LYS A 117 9.01 -7.38 4.40
C LYS A 117 9.10 -6.37 5.52
N ILE A 118 8.07 -5.54 5.71
CA ILE A 118 8.03 -4.55 6.79
C ILE A 118 7.93 -5.23 8.15
N LEU A 119 7.05 -6.23 8.27
CA LEU A 119 6.91 -7.01 9.50
C LEU A 119 8.24 -7.66 9.89
N TYR A 120 8.95 -8.26 8.93
CA TYR A 120 10.29 -8.81 9.14
C TYR A 120 11.30 -7.74 9.52
N CYS A 121 11.34 -6.60 8.82
CA CYS A 121 12.28 -5.53 9.13
C CYS A 121 12.11 -5.02 10.57
N LEU A 122 10.86 -4.76 10.99
CA LEU A 122 10.55 -4.35 12.35
C LEU A 122 10.98 -5.40 13.37
N LYS A 123 10.59 -6.66 13.17
CA LYS A 123 10.94 -7.77 14.09
C LYS A 123 12.44 -7.98 14.19
N ILE A 124 13.15 -8.05 13.07
CA ILE A 124 14.60 -8.27 13.05
C ILE A 124 15.30 -7.12 13.79
N TRP A 125 14.89 -5.88 13.53
CA TRP A 125 15.46 -4.73 14.22
C TRP A 125 15.21 -4.80 15.74
N MET A 126 13.97 -5.11 16.16
CA MET A 126 13.61 -5.25 17.57
C MET A 126 14.37 -6.37 18.28
N PHE A 127 14.65 -7.48 17.58
CA PHE A 127 15.39 -8.63 18.12
C PHE A 127 16.88 -8.63 17.77
N SER A 128 17.43 -7.51 17.29
CA SER A 128 18.84 -7.38 16.88
C SER A 128 19.85 -7.68 18.00
N CYS A 129 19.47 -7.61 19.29
CA CYS A 129 20.32 -8.04 20.40
C CYS A 129 20.44 -9.57 20.53
N GLN A 130 19.47 -10.33 19.98
CA GLN A 130 19.42 -11.78 20.07
C GLN A 130 19.76 -12.46 18.74
N PHE A 131 19.73 -11.72 17.63
CA PHE A 131 19.95 -12.24 16.29
C PHE A 131 21.09 -11.50 15.62
N THR A 132 22.10 -12.25 15.18
CA THR A 132 23.31 -11.69 14.56
C THR A 132 22.98 -10.99 13.24
N ILE A 133 23.14 -9.67 13.21
CA ILE A 133 23.02 -8.85 12.00
C ILE A 133 24.32 -8.08 11.80
N THR A 134 24.66 -7.80 10.54
CA THR A 134 25.82 -6.96 10.22
C THR A 134 25.49 -5.48 10.49
N PRO A 135 26.50 -4.62 10.73
CA PRO A 135 26.27 -3.18 10.89
C PRO A 135 25.56 -2.53 9.69
N THR A 136 25.80 -3.06 8.48
CA THR A 136 25.13 -2.58 7.26
C THR A 136 23.65 -2.96 7.26
N GLU A 137 23.31 -4.20 7.64
CA GLU A 137 21.92 -4.65 7.79
C GLU A 137 21.20 -3.87 8.89
N GLU A 138 21.85 -3.64 10.04
CA GLU A 138 21.25 -2.88 11.14
C GLU A 138 20.90 -1.44 10.73
N LYS A 139 21.83 -0.74 10.07
CA LYS A 139 21.60 0.61 9.55
C LYS A 139 20.50 0.63 8.48
N GLY A 140 20.48 -0.37 7.59
CA GLY A 140 19.43 -0.52 6.58
C GLY A 140 18.04 -0.76 7.20
N LEU A 141 17.97 -1.64 8.19
CA LEU A 141 16.74 -1.94 8.94
C LEU A 141 16.24 -0.71 9.69
N GLN A 142 17.13 0.03 10.36
CA GLN A 142 16.79 1.28 11.05
C GLN A 142 16.12 2.28 10.09
N LYS A 143 16.75 2.53 8.93
CA LYS A 143 16.19 3.42 7.90
C LYS A 143 14.80 2.98 7.43
N ILE A 144 14.60 1.68 7.21
CA ILE A 144 13.30 1.13 6.79
C ILE A 144 12.25 1.31 7.89
N CYS A 145 12.61 1.09 9.16
CA CYS A 145 11.67 1.26 10.29
C CYS A 145 11.25 2.72 10.43
N ILE A 146 12.18 3.67 10.29
CA ILE A 146 11.89 5.12 10.32
C ILE A 146 10.98 5.50 9.16
N PHE A 147 11.29 5.05 7.94
CA PHE A 147 10.42 5.25 6.77
C PHE A 147 9.02 4.66 6.98
N ALA A 148 8.93 3.51 7.65
CA ALA A 148 7.65 2.86 7.91
C ALA A 148 6.72 3.73 8.78
N ILE A 149 7.28 4.41 9.77
CA ILE A 149 6.56 5.29 10.70
C ILE A 149 6.20 6.63 10.03
N HIS A 150 7.16 7.23 9.33
CA HIS A 150 6.97 8.53 8.69
C HIS A 150 5.97 8.47 7.54
N VAL A 151 6.08 7.48 6.66
CA VAL A 151 5.35 7.46 5.39
C VAL A 151 4.47 6.23 5.25
N TYR A 152 5.05 5.03 5.37
CA TYR A 152 4.38 3.79 4.92
C TYR A 152 3.11 3.48 5.72
N LEU A 153 3.09 3.75 7.03
CA LEU A 153 1.97 3.44 7.91
C LEU A 153 0.67 4.07 7.42
N LYS A 154 0.64 5.39 7.26
CA LYS A 154 -0.57 6.09 6.81
C LYS A 154 -0.95 5.64 5.41
N ALA A 155 0.03 5.60 4.50
CA ALA A 155 -0.17 5.24 3.10
C ALA A 155 -0.75 3.83 2.92
N TRP A 156 -0.28 2.85 3.69
CA TRP A 156 -0.75 1.47 3.61
C TRP A 156 -2.17 1.32 4.17
N MET A 157 -2.43 1.93 5.33
CA MET A 157 -3.71 1.77 6.01
C MET A 157 -4.86 2.51 5.33
N THR A 158 -4.57 3.54 4.52
CA THR A 158 -5.60 4.28 3.75
C THR A 158 -5.79 3.80 2.31
N ALA A 159 -4.97 2.87 1.82
CA ALA A 159 -5.00 2.38 0.43
C ALA A 159 -6.17 1.43 0.09
N SER A 160 -7.19 1.32 0.94
CA SER A 160 -8.24 0.30 0.85
C SER A 160 -9.35 0.63 -0.15
N LEU A 161 -9.60 1.91 -0.45
CA LEU A 161 -10.73 2.34 -1.29
C LEU A 161 -10.31 3.05 -2.58
N PRO A 162 -10.96 2.75 -3.72
CA PRO A 162 -10.53 3.28 -5.01
C PRO A 162 -10.84 4.76 -5.20
N GLN A 163 -11.93 5.26 -4.62
CA GLN A 163 -12.27 6.68 -4.61
C GLN A 163 -11.27 7.52 -3.80
N ASN A 164 -10.61 6.92 -2.81
CA ASN A 164 -9.61 7.60 -1.99
C ASN A 164 -8.24 7.68 -2.67
N ALA A 165 -8.02 6.87 -3.71
CA ALA A 165 -6.73 6.73 -4.37
C ALA A 165 -6.11 8.05 -4.86
N PRO A 166 -6.84 8.95 -5.57
CA PRO A 166 -6.22 10.16 -6.11
C PRO A 166 -5.71 11.10 -5.01
N TYR A 167 -6.52 11.32 -3.96
CA TYR A 167 -6.17 12.23 -2.88
C TYR A 167 -5.09 11.64 -1.96
N ASN A 168 -5.20 10.36 -1.61
CA ASN A 168 -4.19 9.66 -0.82
C ASN A 168 -2.82 9.69 -1.49
N ASP A 169 -2.76 9.43 -2.80
CA ASP A 169 -1.48 9.35 -3.50
C ASP A 169 -0.87 10.72 -3.79
N PHE A 170 -1.71 11.74 -3.97
CA PHE A 170 -1.24 13.12 -3.99
C PHE A 170 -0.57 13.49 -2.65
N ASN A 171 -1.22 13.18 -1.53
CA ASN A 171 -0.69 13.43 -0.19
C ASN A 171 0.55 12.55 0.11
N LEU A 172 0.56 11.32 -0.37
CA LEU A 172 1.71 10.43 -0.27
C LEU A 172 2.91 10.99 -1.04
N MET A 173 2.71 11.48 -2.26
CA MET A 173 3.79 12.09 -3.03
C MET A 173 4.37 13.31 -2.30
N LYS A 174 3.53 14.18 -1.73
CA LYS A 174 4.01 15.28 -0.87
C LYS A 174 4.79 14.77 0.34
N SER A 175 4.27 13.75 1.02
CA SER A 175 4.95 13.13 2.17
C SER A 175 6.32 12.56 1.79
N LEU A 176 6.42 11.91 0.62
CA LEU A 176 7.68 11.36 0.09
C LEU A 176 8.70 12.45 -0.24
N LEU A 177 8.27 13.55 -0.85
CA LEU A 177 9.14 14.69 -1.16
C LEU A 177 9.58 15.43 0.11
N GLN A 178 8.72 15.55 1.12
CA GLN A 178 9.09 16.11 2.43
C GLN A 178 10.06 15.20 3.20
N TYR A 179 9.94 13.88 3.03
CA TYR A 179 10.86 12.90 3.64
C TYR A 179 12.31 13.07 3.18
N LYS A 180 12.56 13.85 2.12
CA LYS A 180 13.91 14.24 1.69
C LYS A 180 14.74 14.84 2.84
N ASN A 181 14.09 15.55 3.77
CA ASN A 181 14.75 16.17 4.93
C ASN A 181 15.29 15.14 5.94
N ILE A 182 14.82 13.89 5.87
CA ILE A 182 15.24 12.79 6.76
C ILE A 182 16.21 11.87 6.02
N ASP A 183 15.83 11.42 4.82
CA ASP A 183 16.68 10.60 3.96
C ASP A 183 16.38 10.88 2.48
N GLU A 184 17.24 11.71 1.87
CA GLU A 184 17.14 12.11 0.46
C GLU A 184 17.16 10.93 -0.50
N GLU A 185 17.96 9.90 -0.22
CA GLU A 185 18.06 8.74 -1.11
C GLU A 185 16.79 7.90 -1.12
N ILE A 186 16.21 7.66 0.07
CA ILE A 186 14.96 6.92 0.21
C ILE A 186 13.81 7.73 -0.39
N SER A 187 13.75 9.02 -0.08
CA SER A 187 12.76 9.95 -0.63
C SER A 187 12.75 9.86 -2.16
N LYS A 188 13.91 10.03 -2.79
CA LYS A 188 14.06 9.97 -4.26
C LYS A 188 13.60 8.63 -4.84
N VAL A 189 14.10 7.52 -4.33
CA VAL A 189 13.77 6.19 -4.85
C VAL A 189 12.27 5.90 -4.70
N ALA A 190 11.66 6.30 -3.59
CA ALA A 190 10.24 6.10 -3.34
C ALA A 190 9.36 7.04 -4.19
N SER A 191 9.71 8.32 -4.32
CA SER A 191 8.97 9.29 -5.14
C SER A 191 9.04 8.94 -6.62
N ASP A 192 10.22 8.57 -7.12
CA ASP A 192 10.39 8.12 -8.51
C ASP A 192 9.55 6.87 -8.76
N LYS A 193 9.47 5.96 -7.77
CA LYS A 193 8.64 4.77 -7.90
C LYS A 193 7.15 5.13 -7.97
N LEU A 194 6.67 6.00 -7.08
CA LEU A 194 5.26 6.43 -7.09
C LEU A 194 4.91 7.19 -8.36
N ALA A 195 5.79 8.06 -8.87
CA ALA A 195 5.57 8.85 -10.09
C ALA A 195 5.24 7.98 -11.30
N ASN A 196 5.86 6.80 -11.41
CA ASN A 196 5.57 5.81 -12.45
C ASN A 196 4.17 5.19 -12.37
N HIS A 197 3.46 5.41 -11.25
CA HIS A 197 2.15 4.84 -10.97
C HIS A 197 1.04 5.88 -10.82
N LEU A 198 1.33 7.19 -10.85
CA LEU A 198 0.34 8.27 -10.73
C LEU A 198 -0.48 8.54 -12.00
N TRP A 199 -0.60 7.59 -12.93
CA TRP A 199 -1.28 7.81 -14.21
C TRP A 199 -2.78 8.11 -14.08
N TYR A 200 -3.41 7.72 -12.97
CA TYR A 200 -4.80 8.04 -12.64
C TYR A 200 -4.96 9.39 -11.91
N LEU A 201 -3.87 10.07 -11.57
CA LEU A 201 -3.94 11.49 -11.19
C LEU A 201 -4.06 12.33 -12.48
N SER A 202 -5.11 12.04 -13.23
CA SER A 202 -5.45 12.62 -14.53
C SER A 202 -6.77 13.37 -14.41
N GLU A 203 -7.00 14.27 -15.37
CA GLU A 203 -8.24 15.07 -15.43
C GLU A 203 -9.50 14.20 -15.37
N ASP A 204 -9.47 12.98 -15.93
CA ASP A 204 -10.63 12.09 -15.94
C ASP A 204 -10.85 11.39 -14.58
N LEU A 205 -9.81 10.82 -13.97
CA LEU A 205 -9.96 9.95 -12.79
C LEU A 205 -9.91 10.71 -11.46
N VAL A 206 -9.42 11.96 -11.44
CA VAL A 206 -9.50 12.83 -10.26
C VAL A 206 -10.94 13.18 -9.89
N ALA A 207 -11.88 13.08 -10.84
CA ALA A 207 -13.32 13.29 -10.61
C ALA A 207 -13.98 12.23 -9.72
N LEU A 208 -13.24 11.21 -9.27
CA LEU A 208 -13.69 10.27 -8.24
C LEU A 208 -13.46 10.79 -6.82
N ALA A 209 -12.50 11.70 -6.62
CA ALA A 209 -12.17 12.25 -5.30
C ALA A 209 -13.29 13.09 -4.62
N PRO A 210 -14.30 13.66 -5.32
CA PRO A 210 -15.48 14.23 -4.64
C PRO A 210 -16.23 13.24 -3.73
N PHE A 211 -16.15 11.94 -4.02
CA PHE A 211 -16.74 10.87 -3.22
C PHE A 211 -15.86 10.39 -2.06
N ASP A 212 -14.62 10.89 -1.95
CA ASP A 212 -13.73 10.62 -0.82
C ASP A 212 -14.10 11.54 0.35
N ASN A 213 -14.33 10.97 1.52
CA ASN A 213 -14.65 11.71 2.75
C ASN A 213 -13.41 12.39 3.36
N GLN A 214 -12.20 11.98 2.96
CA GLN A 214 -10.95 12.59 3.40
C GLN A 214 -10.65 13.89 2.67
N VAL A 215 -11.26 14.14 1.51
CA VAL A 215 -11.10 15.40 0.78
C VAL A 215 -11.91 16.49 1.50
N PRO A 216 -11.27 17.55 2.01
CA PRO A 216 -11.97 18.62 2.70
C PRO A 216 -13.00 19.32 1.81
N HIS A 217 -14.12 19.78 2.39
CA HIS A 217 -15.17 20.50 1.66
C HIS A 217 -14.64 21.73 0.90
N CYS A 218 -13.65 22.45 1.44
CA CYS A 218 -13.03 23.58 0.74
C CYS A 218 -12.33 23.15 -0.57
N ILE A 219 -11.63 22.02 -0.57
CA ILE A 219 -11.01 21.46 -1.77
C ILE A 219 -12.10 20.99 -2.73
N LYS A 220 -13.15 20.28 -2.25
CA LYS A 220 -14.28 19.88 -3.09
C LYS A 220 -14.91 21.07 -3.81
N ARG A 221 -15.14 22.20 -3.13
CA ARG A 221 -15.64 23.45 -3.75
C ARG A 221 -14.72 23.94 -4.88
N GLN A 222 -13.41 23.95 -4.64
CA GLN A 222 -12.43 24.37 -5.65
C GLN A 222 -12.40 23.42 -6.84
N MET A 223 -12.51 22.11 -6.62
CA MET A 223 -12.62 21.12 -7.69
C MET A 223 -13.86 21.39 -8.56
N ILE A 224 -15.03 21.61 -7.95
CA ILE A 224 -16.26 21.91 -8.71
C ILE A 224 -16.15 23.21 -9.50
N LYS A 225 -15.51 24.23 -8.91
CA LYS A 225 -15.21 25.48 -9.63
C LYS A 225 -14.31 25.21 -10.84
N ALA A 226 -13.24 24.43 -10.66
CA ALA A 226 -12.33 24.06 -11.73
C ALA A 226 -13.00 23.23 -12.85
N MET A 227 -13.94 22.34 -12.50
CA MET A 227 -14.77 21.61 -13.47
C MET A 227 -15.64 22.51 -14.35
N LYS A 228 -15.94 23.74 -13.91
CA LYS A 228 -16.75 24.71 -14.66
C LYS A 228 -15.90 25.70 -15.44
N GLU A 229 -14.74 26.07 -14.91
CA GLU A 229 -13.97 27.23 -15.39
C GLU A 229 -12.68 26.85 -16.13
N VAL A 230 -11.99 25.78 -15.71
CA VAL A 230 -10.64 25.45 -16.20
C VAL A 230 -10.70 24.56 -17.43
N ASN A 231 -10.15 25.02 -18.55
CA ASN A 231 -10.04 24.21 -19.77
C ASN A 231 -8.98 23.11 -19.60
N GLY A 232 -9.30 21.89 -20.05
CA GLY A 232 -8.37 20.76 -20.04
C GLY A 232 -7.19 20.94 -20.99
N LYS A 233 -6.09 20.23 -20.75
CA LYS A 233 -4.94 20.23 -21.68
C LYS A 233 -5.31 19.47 -22.97
N ASN A 234 -5.05 20.08 -24.13
CA ASN A 234 -5.34 19.46 -25.45
C ASN A 234 -4.53 18.16 -25.68
N ASN A 235 -3.35 18.04 -25.07
CA ASN A 235 -2.50 16.87 -25.25
C ASN A 235 -2.96 15.70 -24.37
N LEU A 236 -3.54 14.69 -25.04
CA LEU A 236 -3.87 13.36 -24.55
C LEU A 236 -2.58 12.54 -24.26
N ALA A 237 -1.64 13.07 -23.48
CA ALA A 237 -0.57 12.20 -22.99
C ALA A 237 -1.25 11.06 -22.21
N LYS A 238 -1.15 9.82 -22.71
CA LYS A 238 -1.75 8.62 -22.09
C LYS A 238 -1.34 8.45 -20.62
N ARG A 239 -0.29 9.17 -20.20
CA ARG A 239 0.14 9.33 -18.82
C ARG A 239 0.46 10.81 -18.55
N PRO A 240 -0.03 11.41 -17.46
CA PRO A 240 0.42 12.72 -17.02
C PRO A 240 1.94 12.69 -16.75
N ASP A 241 2.68 13.61 -17.37
CA ASP A 241 4.09 13.84 -17.05
C ASP A 241 4.18 14.70 -15.78
N ILE A 242 4.23 14.02 -14.64
CA ILE A 242 4.28 14.68 -13.33
C ILE A 242 5.74 15.03 -13.03
N LYS A 243 6.10 16.30 -13.30
CA LYS A 243 7.42 16.84 -12.95
C LYS A 243 7.53 17.02 -11.43
N LEU A 244 8.24 16.09 -10.77
CA LEU A 244 8.43 16.07 -9.31
C LEU A 244 8.95 17.39 -8.73
N LYS A 245 9.77 18.14 -9.48
CA LYS A 245 10.39 19.40 -9.02
C LYS A 245 9.39 20.45 -8.55
N ASN A 246 8.20 20.49 -9.14
CA ASN A 246 7.19 21.51 -8.84
C ASN A 246 5.98 20.93 -8.08
N PHE A 247 6.03 19.65 -7.70
CA PHE A 247 4.86 18.96 -7.14
C PHE A 247 4.47 19.48 -5.75
N MET A 248 5.43 20.00 -4.99
CA MET A 248 5.16 20.57 -3.66
C MET A 248 4.24 21.78 -3.72
N ASP A 249 4.38 22.60 -4.76
CA ASP A 249 3.60 23.82 -4.97
C ASP A 249 2.22 23.56 -5.56
N MET A 250 2.02 22.38 -6.17
CA MET A 250 0.74 21.99 -6.74
C MET A 250 -0.31 21.81 -5.65
N LYS A 251 -1.53 22.22 -5.96
CA LYS A 251 -2.73 21.94 -5.18
C LYS A 251 -3.49 20.78 -5.81
N PHE A 252 -4.37 20.15 -5.04
CA PHE A 252 -5.07 18.96 -5.54
C PHE A 252 -6.08 19.32 -6.64
N GLU A 253 -6.72 20.47 -6.50
CA GLU A 253 -7.65 21.03 -7.48
C GLU A 253 -6.99 21.39 -8.83
N ASP A 254 -5.66 21.55 -8.89
CA ASP A 254 -4.93 21.85 -10.14
C ASP A 254 -5.01 20.71 -11.17
N PHE A 255 -5.36 19.51 -10.72
CA PHE A 255 -5.58 18.35 -11.59
C PHE A 255 -7.00 18.31 -12.18
N VAL A 256 -7.89 19.19 -11.72
CA VAL A 256 -9.31 19.20 -12.10
C VAL A 256 -9.55 20.25 -13.19
N THR A 257 -10.21 19.81 -14.26
CA THR A 257 -10.60 20.65 -15.39
C THR A 257 -12.04 20.35 -15.81
N LYS A 258 -12.55 21.06 -16.82
CA LYS A 258 -13.82 20.74 -17.50
C LYS A 258 -13.92 19.31 -18.00
N ARG A 259 -12.80 18.64 -18.29
CA ARG A 259 -12.81 17.22 -18.69
C ARG A 259 -13.22 16.31 -17.54
N SER A 260 -12.85 16.63 -16.31
CA SER A 260 -13.22 15.82 -15.13
C SER A 260 -14.75 15.67 -15.00
N ALA A 261 -15.51 16.71 -15.36
CA ALA A 261 -16.97 16.64 -15.39
C ALA A 261 -17.52 15.60 -16.39
N LEU A 262 -16.76 15.26 -17.44
CA LEU A 262 -17.18 14.25 -18.42
C LEU A 262 -17.23 12.83 -17.83
N LEU A 263 -16.53 12.56 -16.72
CA LEU A 263 -16.60 11.26 -16.04
C LEU A 263 -18.03 10.95 -15.62
N PHE A 264 -18.75 11.93 -15.04
CA PHE A 264 -20.14 11.78 -14.61
C PHE A 264 -21.05 11.39 -15.78
N LYS A 265 -20.89 12.04 -16.93
CA LYS A 265 -21.63 11.70 -18.16
C LYS A 265 -21.27 10.30 -18.68
N ARG A 266 -19.98 9.97 -18.75
CA ARG A 266 -19.50 8.66 -19.25
C ARG A 266 -19.99 7.50 -18.39
N MET A 267 -19.99 7.68 -17.08
CA MET A 267 -20.41 6.68 -16.10
C MET A 267 -21.92 6.72 -15.82
N ARG A 268 -22.66 7.65 -16.45
CA ARG A 268 -24.09 7.90 -16.21
C ARG A 268 -24.42 8.11 -14.73
N LEU A 269 -23.53 8.82 -14.03
CA LEU A 269 -23.72 9.18 -12.63
C LEU A 269 -24.66 10.38 -12.54
N PRO A 270 -25.59 10.39 -11.58
CA PRO A 270 -26.27 11.62 -11.19
C PRO A 270 -25.23 12.68 -10.80
N ASP A 271 -25.41 13.90 -11.29
CA ASP A 271 -24.47 15.01 -11.10
C ASP A 271 -25.15 16.30 -10.59
N THR A 272 -26.45 16.25 -10.29
CA THR A 272 -27.21 17.42 -9.82
C THR A 272 -26.67 17.99 -8.50
N PHE A 273 -26.12 17.14 -7.63
CA PHE A 273 -25.47 17.53 -6.38
C PHE A 273 -24.22 18.41 -6.60
N LEU A 274 -23.59 18.38 -7.78
CA LEU A 274 -22.46 19.26 -8.11
C LEU A 274 -22.88 20.74 -8.23
N HIS A 275 -24.17 21.03 -8.22
CA HIS A 275 -24.72 22.39 -8.23
C HIS A 275 -25.00 22.96 -6.84
N VAL A 276 -24.87 22.15 -5.77
CA VAL A 276 -25.06 22.59 -4.38
C VAL A 276 -23.76 22.50 -3.58
N ASP A 277 -23.73 23.13 -2.40
CA ASP A 277 -22.52 23.14 -1.56
C ASP A 277 -22.14 21.74 -1.07
N PRO A 278 -20.85 21.35 -1.09
CA PRO A 278 -20.39 20.06 -0.59
C PRO A 278 -20.79 19.72 0.85
N GLN A 279 -21.08 20.70 1.69
CA GLN A 279 -21.55 20.47 3.06
C GLN A 279 -22.89 19.75 3.14
N ILE A 280 -23.75 19.87 2.12
CA ILE A 280 -25.08 19.27 2.13
C ILE A 280 -25.19 18.03 1.24
N TRP A 281 -24.08 17.58 0.63
CA TRP A 281 -24.08 16.41 -0.27
C TRP A 281 -24.57 15.14 0.42
N GLU A 282 -24.26 14.95 1.69
CA GLU A 282 -24.76 13.83 2.50
C GLU A 282 -26.28 13.86 2.73
N HIS A 283 -26.97 14.92 2.34
CA HIS A 283 -28.43 14.99 2.37
C HIS A 283 -29.05 14.92 0.97
N GLN A 284 -28.23 14.77 -0.08
CA GLN A 284 -28.71 14.67 -1.45
C GLN A 284 -28.87 13.20 -1.88
N GLU A 285 -30.06 12.86 -2.37
CA GLU A 285 -30.38 11.48 -2.78
C GLU A 285 -29.54 11.04 -3.98
N ASP A 286 -29.29 11.95 -4.92
CA ASP A 286 -28.52 11.72 -6.13
C ASP A 286 -27.02 11.52 -5.84
N TYR A 287 -26.48 12.21 -4.82
CA TYR A 287 -25.12 11.95 -4.30
C TYR A 287 -24.98 10.50 -3.82
N TYR A 288 -25.91 10.00 -3.02
CA TYR A 288 -25.87 8.62 -2.54
C TYR A 288 -26.01 7.59 -3.66
N LYS A 289 -26.85 7.87 -4.67
CA LYS A 289 -26.98 7.02 -5.87
C LYS A 289 -25.65 6.95 -6.61
N ALA A 290 -25.01 8.10 -6.84
CA ALA A 290 -23.69 8.15 -7.48
C ALA A 290 -22.61 7.45 -6.65
N LEU A 291 -22.59 7.67 -5.33
CA LEU A 291 -21.65 7.03 -4.40
C LEU A 291 -21.76 5.51 -4.44
N LYS A 292 -22.98 4.95 -4.35
CA LYS A 292 -23.21 3.50 -4.44
C LYS A 292 -22.72 2.91 -5.77
N MET A 293 -22.90 3.64 -6.88
CA MET A 293 -22.38 3.20 -8.18
C MET A 293 -20.85 3.18 -8.20
N ILE A 294 -20.19 4.18 -7.61
CA ILE A 294 -18.72 4.23 -7.50
C ILE A 294 -18.19 3.14 -6.57
N GLU A 295 -18.82 2.91 -5.43
CA GLU A 295 -18.45 1.83 -4.50
C GLU A 295 -18.62 0.44 -5.12
N GLY A 296 -19.56 0.30 -6.06
CA GLY A 296 -19.75 -0.91 -6.86
C GLY A 296 -18.65 -1.17 -7.90
N ILE A 297 -17.75 -0.21 -8.16
CA ILE A 297 -16.64 -0.40 -9.11
C ILE A 297 -15.60 -1.34 -8.50
N GLN A 298 -15.60 -2.58 -8.96
CA GLN A 298 -14.57 -3.55 -8.56
C GLN A 298 -13.19 -3.12 -9.07
N VAL A 299 -12.22 -3.01 -8.17
CA VAL A 299 -10.81 -2.88 -8.56
C VAL A 299 -10.24 -4.26 -8.90
N VAL A 300 -10.63 -4.75 -10.08
CA VAL A 300 -10.21 -6.06 -10.61
C VAL A 300 -8.68 -6.11 -10.79
N ASN A 301 -8.05 -4.96 -11.04
CA ASN A 301 -6.64 -4.90 -11.41
C ASN A 301 -5.71 -5.53 -10.36
N ASN A 302 -6.01 -5.37 -9.07
CA ASN A 302 -5.13 -5.88 -8.02
C ASN A 302 -5.11 -7.42 -7.95
N HIS A 303 -6.28 -8.04 -8.12
CA HIS A 303 -6.42 -9.50 -8.13
C HIS A 303 -5.85 -10.09 -9.42
N ALA A 304 -6.13 -9.48 -10.57
CA ALA A 304 -5.58 -9.87 -11.86
C ALA A 304 -4.04 -9.76 -11.88
N GLU A 305 -3.48 -8.65 -11.41
CA GLU A 305 -2.03 -8.45 -11.37
C GLU A 305 -1.33 -9.39 -10.39
N ARG A 306 -1.98 -9.73 -9.27
CA ARG A 306 -1.49 -10.77 -8.35
C ARG A 306 -1.53 -12.15 -8.98
N GLY A 307 -2.62 -12.50 -9.67
CA GLY A 307 -2.73 -13.73 -10.45
C GLY A 307 -1.64 -13.84 -11.51
N ILE A 308 -1.44 -12.79 -12.31
CA ILE A 308 -0.39 -12.70 -13.34
C ILE A 308 1.02 -12.77 -12.72
N THR A 309 1.23 -12.16 -11.56
CA THR A 309 2.53 -12.24 -10.88
C THR A 309 2.79 -13.64 -10.32
N LEU A 310 1.77 -14.28 -9.76
CA LEU A 310 1.84 -15.62 -9.20
C LEU A 310 2.13 -16.63 -10.30
N ILE A 311 1.37 -16.59 -11.40
CA ILE A 311 1.55 -17.48 -12.55
C ILE A 311 2.92 -17.27 -13.19
N LYS A 312 3.37 -16.03 -13.42
CA LYS A 312 4.71 -15.77 -13.96
C LYS A 312 5.84 -16.34 -13.08
N LYS A 313 5.71 -16.27 -11.76
CA LYS A 313 6.68 -16.84 -10.82
C LYS A 313 6.62 -18.36 -10.78
N PHE A 314 5.42 -18.93 -10.84
CA PHE A 314 5.20 -20.37 -10.90
C PHE A 314 5.77 -20.95 -12.20
N ASN A 315 5.46 -20.33 -13.33
CA ASN A 315 5.94 -20.71 -14.65
C ASN A 315 7.46 -20.69 -14.71
N ARG A 316 8.12 -19.62 -14.26
CA ARG A 316 9.60 -19.55 -14.20
C ARG A 316 10.26 -20.69 -13.41
N LYS A 317 9.51 -21.44 -12.59
CA LYS A 317 10.02 -22.62 -11.87
C LYS A 317 9.71 -23.95 -12.57
N ILE A 318 8.77 -23.98 -13.52
CA ILE A 318 8.29 -25.19 -14.20
C ILE A 318 8.66 -25.18 -15.67
N THR A 319 8.33 -24.11 -16.40
CA THR A 319 8.58 -23.98 -17.84
C THR A 319 8.78 -22.52 -18.27
N HIS A 320 9.68 -22.33 -19.24
CA HIS A 320 9.91 -21.05 -19.91
C HIS A 320 9.19 -20.93 -21.26
N PHE A 321 8.49 -21.97 -21.72
CA PHE A 321 7.82 -22.02 -23.02
C PHE A 321 6.31 -21.76 -22.88
N GLU A 322 5.78 -20.86 -23.71
CA GLU A 322 4.36 -20.45 -23.66
C GLU A 322 3.41 -21.62 -23.96
N ASP A 323 3.77 -22.51 -24.87
CA ASP A 323 2.92 -23.65 -25.25
C ASP A 323 2.73 -24.62 -24.07
N GLN A 324 3.80 -24.89 -23.32
CA GLN A 324 3.75 -25.73 -22.12
C GLN A 324 2.95 -25.07 -21.00
N LEU A 325 2.99 -23.73 -20.90
CA LEU A 325 2.15 -22.98 -19.98
C LEU A 325 0.66 -23.15 -20.32
N GLN A 326 0.29 -23.05 -21.60
CA GLN A 326 -1.11 -23.20 -22.00
C GLN A 326 -1.65 -24.60 -21.63
N PHE A 327 -0.87 -25.65 -21.90
CA PHE A 327 -1.22 -27.01 -21.47
C PHE A 327 -1.33 -27.14 -19.94
N LEU A 328 -0.38 -26.59 -19.19
CA LEU A 328 -0.40 -26.61 -17.73
C LEU A 328 -1.63 -25.91 -17.16
N LEU A 329 -2.07 -24.81 -17.77
CA LEU A 329 -3.27 -24.09 -17.33
C LEU A 329 -4.54 -24.89 -17.59
N GLN A 330 -4.63 -25.58 -18.72
CA GLN A 330 -5.75 -26.48 -19.01
C GLN A 330 -5.81 -27.62 -17.97
N VAL A 331 -4.66 -28.21 -17.63
CA VAL A 331 -4.59 -29.27 -16.60
C VAL A 331 -4.99 -28.74 -15.21
N ILE A 332 -4.54 -27.54 -14.83
CA ILE A 332 -4.90 -26.92 -13.55
C ILE A 332 -6.40 -26.57 -13.52
N GLU A 333 -6.95 -26.05 -14.62
CA GLU A 333 -8.37 -25.74 -14.72
C GLU A 333 -9.22 -27.00 -14.58
N GLU A 334 -8.87 -28.06 -15.30
CA GLU A 334 -9.54 -29.35 -15.21
C GLU A 334 -9.44 -29.93 -13.79
N HIS A 335 -8.25 -29.92 -13.19
CA HIS A 335 -8.06 -30.34 -11.80
C HIS A 335 -8.91 -29.52 -10.82
N ARG A 336 -9.11 -28.21 -11.04
CA ARG A 336 -9.97 -27.37 -10.18
C ARG A 336 -11.46 -27.62 -10.42
N ARG A 337 -11.87 -28.08 -11.60
CA ARG A 337 -13.24 -28.54 -11.85
C ARG A 337 -13.52 -29.84 -11.12
N VAL A 338 -12.56 -30.77 -11.14
CA VAL A 338 -12.66 -32.07 -10.46
C VAL A 338 -12.58 -31.91 -8.93
N TYR A 339 -11.73 -31.00 -8.44
CA TYR A 339 -11.52 -30.73 -7.01
C TYR A 339 -11.78 -29.25 -6.67
N PRO A 340 -13.06 -28.84 -6.56
CA PRO A 340 -13.44 -27.44 -6.36
C PRO A 340 -13.11 -26.93 -4.94
N ASP A 341 -13.01 -27.81 -3.95
CA ASP A 341 -12.61 -27.46 -2.59
C ASP A 341 -11.14 -27.81 -2.33
N CYS A 342 -10.30 -26.79 -2.13
CA CYS A 342 -8.86 -26.92 -1.87
C CYS A 342 -8.52 -27.55 -0.48
N LYS A 343 -9.39 -28.40 0.06
CA LYS A 343 -9.21 -29.05 1.36
C LYS A 343 -8.27 -30.25 1.21
N LYS A 344 -7.38 -30.41 2.18
CA LYS A 344 -6.40 -31.50 2.22
C LYS A 344 -7.05 -32.90 2.19
N GLN A 345 -8.28 -33.03 2.71
CA GLN A 345 -9.06 -34.26 2.70
C GLN A 345 -9.59 -34.61 1.30
N SER A 346 -10.10 -33.63 0.56
CA SER A 346 -10.62 -33.80 -0.81
C SER A 346 -9.52 -34.15 -1.82
N LEU A 347 -8.29 -33.68 -1.56
CA LEU A 347 -7.10 -33.99 -2.38
C LEU A 347 -6.44 -35.34 -2.02
N ALA A 348 -6.69 -35.87 -0.81
CA ALA A 348 -6.11 -37.14 -0.36
C ALA A 348 -6.90 -38.37 -0.84
N GLY A 349 -8.17 -38.22 -1.19
CA GLY A 349 -9.02 -39.31 -1.68
C GLY A 349 -8.72 -39.78 -3.11
N ALA A 350 -7.93 -39.02 -3.88
CA ALA A 350 -7.63 -39.30 -5.28
C ALA A 350 -6.46 -40.28 -5.52
N GLY A 351 -5.76 -40.70 -4.46
CA GLY A 351 -4.60 -41.60 -4.56
C GLY A 351 -4.95 -43.10 -4.49
N THR A 352 -6.23 -43.46 -4.37
CA THR A 352 -6.66 -44.85 -4.23
C THR A 352 -7.84 -45.14 -5.14
N SER A 353 -7.61 -45.14 -6.45
CA SER A 353 -8.47 -45.81 -7.43
C SER A 353 -7.65 -46.07 -8.69
N THR A 354 -7.28 -47.35 -8.81
CA THR A 354 -6.58 -48.08 -9.90
C THR A 354 -5.13 -47.74 -10.19
#